data_AF-Q5KLV9-F1
#
_entry.id   AF-Q5KLV9-F1
#
_cell.length_a   1.000
_cell.length_b   1.000
_cell.length_c   1.000
_cell.angle_alpha   90.00
_cell.angle_beta   90.00
_cell.angle_gamma   90.00
#
_symmetry.space_group_name_H-M   'P 1'
#
loop_
_entity.id
_entity.type
_entity.pdbx_description
1 polymer ?
#
loop_
_entity_poly.entity_id
_entity_poly.type
_entity_poly.pdbx_seq_one_letter_code
_entity_poly.pdbx_strand_id
1 'polypeptide(L)'
;MADPDQTFDALLDLLRRLPPTRVEENVNALCDLAPEYADDLLGNVDQPLKVLVDEEKAREFLGCDYNRDGDSFRSPWTNNYLPEPVPGPTPSPRLRELEIQLNAAFDTYREMYFEGGVSSVYLWDLDDEPQGKEMNFAGVVLVKKTLQSQSGVPTAPAGSWDSLHVFECHERGRSAKYKLTSTVMLVLETATLAKAENKGPEDSDGKGGVTLSGSMTRQAEIDYPLTTPQGHISNIGRIVEDMEIKMRNLLSAVYFGKTKDVINDLRSQSGLEAKSKEDLLRAELAGKLGGRK
;
A
#
# COMPACT_ATOMS: atom_id res chain seq x y z
N MET A 1 26.74 9.96 -22.17
CA MET A 1 26.32 9.27 -20.95
C MET A 1 25.23 10.14 -20.36
N ALA A 2 24.04 9.60 -20.15
CA ALA A 2 23.01 10.32 -19.42
C ALA A 2 23.50 10.58 -17.99
N ASP A 3 23.04 11.66 -17.39
CA ASP A 3 23.29 11.97 -15.98
C ASP A 3 22.78 10.79 -15.13
N PRO A 4 23.56 10.23 -14.18
CA PRO A 4 23.10 9.11 -13.35
C PRO A 4 21.75 9.37 -12.68
N ASP A 5 21.55 10.58 -12.17
CA ASP A 5 20.28 11.01 -11.55
C ASP A 5 19.10 10.98 -12.54
N GLN A 6 19.33 11.39 -13.80
CA GLN A 6 18.30 11.34 -14.83
C GLN A 6 17.91 9.92 -15.21
N THR A 7 18.85 8.98 -15.15
CA THR A 7 18.59 7.58 -15.49
C THR A 7 17.74 6.94 -14.40
N PHE A 8 18.09 7.15 -13.13
CA PHE A 8 17.30 6.65 -12.00
C PHE A 8 15.88 7.23 -11.99
N ASP A 9 15.74 8.55 -12.20
CA ASP A 9 14.43 9.20 -12.30
C ASP A 9 13.58 8.61 -13.44
N ALA A 10 14.20 8.28 -14.58
CA ALA A 10 13.51 7.66 -15.70
C ALA A 10 13.07 6.22 -15.41
N LEU A 11 13.86 5.44 -14.68
CA LEU A 11 13.50 4.09 -14.23
C LEU A 11 12.29 4.14 -13.28
N LEU A 12 12.28 5.08 -12.33
CA LEU A 12 11.14 5.28 -11.44
C LEU A 12 9.90 5.79 -12.20
N ASP A 13 10.05 6.68 -13.17
CA ASP A 13 8.94 7.14 -14.01
C ASP A 13 8.36 6.01 -14.87
N LEU A 14 9.20 5.10 -15.36
CA LEU A 14 8.75 3.92 -16.09
C LEU A 14 7.88 3.01 -15.21
N LEU A 15 8.29 2.74 -13.97
CA LEU A 15 7.50 1.95 -13.02
C LEU A 15 6.14 2.57 -12.68
N ARG A 16 6.03 3.90 -12.68
CA ARG A 16 4.75 4.61 -12.50
C ARG A 16 3.79 4.46 -13.70
N ARG A 17 4.29 4.03 -14.86
CA ARG A 17 3.52 3.89 -16.11
C ARG A 17 3.23 2.45 -16.49
N LEU A 18 4.09 1.52 -16.06
CA LEU A 18 3.90 0.10 -16.31
C LEU A 18 2.71 -0.44 -15.49
N PRO A 19 2.07 -1.54 -15.94
CA PRO A 19 0.97 -2.15 -15.21
C PRO A 19 1.36 -2.51 -13.77
N PRO A 20 0.67 -1.98 -12.74
CA PRO A 20 1.04 -2.17 -11.34
C PRO A 20 0.86 -3.62 -10.87
N THR A 21 0.02 -4.41 -11.54
CA THR A 21 -0.14 -5.86 -11.26
C THR A 21 1.11 -6.68 -11.55
N ARG A 22 2.08 -6.13 -12.28
CA ARG A 22 3.34 -6.80 -12.66
C ARG A 22 4.56 -6.12 -12.04
N VAL A 23 4.37 -5.35 -10.96
CA VAL A 23 5.45 -4.54 -10.37
C VAL A 23 6.68 -5.39 -9.99
N GLU A 24 6.51 -6.58 -9.44
CA GLU A 24 7.64 -7.48 -9.11
C GLU A 24 8.44 -7.87 -10.37
N GLU A 25 7.75 -8.30 -11.43
CA GLU A 25 8.39 -8.64 -12.70
C GLU A 25 9.08 -7.44 -13.34
N ASN A 26 8.43 -6.27 -13.27
CA ASN A 26 8.96 -5.03 -13.84
C ASN A 26 10.23 -4.59 -13.09
N VAL A 27 10.23 -4.61 -11.75
CA VAL A 27 11.40 -4.25 -10.94
C VAL A 27 12.55 -5.21 -11.20
N ASN A 28 12.30 -6.53 -11.19
CA ASN A 28 13.34 -7.52 -11.49
C ASN A 28 13.94 -7.32 -12.88
N ALA A 29 13.12 -7.07 -13.90
CA ALA A 29 13.60 -6.79 -15.26
C ALA A 29 14.43 -5.50 -15.34
N LEU A 30 14.12 -4.48 -14.54
CA LEU A 30 14.90 -3.25 -14.47
C LEU A 30 16.23 -3.45 -13.71
N CYS A 31 16.24 -4.27 -12.65
CA CYS A 31 17.47 -4.67 -11.96
C CYS A 31 18.40 -5.45 -12.90
N ASP A 32 17.86 -6.34 -13.75
CA ASP A 32 18.65 -7.05 -14.76
C ASP A 32 19.18 -6.11 -15.86
N LEU A 33 18.39 -5.10 -16.23
CA LEU A 33 18.74 -4.13 -17.28
C LEU A 33 19.80 -3.12 -16.82
N ALA A 34 19.70 -2.66 -15.59
CA ALA A 34 20.60 -1.68 -15.01
C ALA A 34 21.01 -2.08 -13.58
N PRO A 35 21.89 -3.09 -13.43
CA PRO A 35 22.28 -3.65 -12.13
C PRO A 35 22.87 -2.63 -11.16
N GLU A 36 23.48 -1.56 -11.67
CA GLU A 36 24.03 -0.46 -10.86
C GLU A 36 22.97 0.30 -10.05
N TYR A 37 21.69 0.23 -10.41
CA TYR A 37 20.59 0.85 -9.67
C TYR A 37 19.73 -0.17 -8.90
N ALA A 38 20.12 -1.46 -8.86
CA ALA A 38 19.27 -2.50 -8.29
C ALA A 38 18.95 -2.26 -6.81
N ASP A 39 19.93 -1.87 -6.01
CA ASP A 39 19.74 -1.58 -4.59
C ASP A 39 18.83 -0.36 -4.38
N ASP A 40 19.02 0.70 -5.17
CA ASP A 40 18.18 1.90 -5.11
C ASP A 40 16.74 1.62 -5.57
N LEU A 41 16.56 0.79 -6.60
CA LEU A 41 15.23 0.38 -7.08
C LEU A 41 14.50 -0.43 -6.03
N LEU A 42 15.13 -1.46 -5.46
CA LEU A 42 14.54 -2.29 -4.41
C LEU A 42 14.27 -1.49 -3.14
N GLY A 43 15.10 -0.50 -2.82
CA GLY A 43 14.91 0.38 -1.67
C GLY A 43 13.81 1.44 -1.82
N ASN A 44 13.46 1.83 -3.06
CA ASN A 44 12.51 2.92 -3.34
C ASN A 44 11.18 2.46 -3.97
N VAL A 45 11.08 1.20 -4.39
CA VAL A 45 9.89 0.67 -5.07
C VAL A 45 9.21 -0.37 -4.20
N ASP A 46 8.08 0.03 -3.60
CA ASP A 46 7.26 -0.89 -2.83
C ASP A 46 6.74 -2.04 -3.72
N GLN A 47 6.84 -3.26 -3.21
CA GLN A 47 6.33 -4.49 -3.85
C GLN A 47 5.15 -5.08 -3.04
N PRO A 48 4.28 -5.91 -3.66
CA PRO A 48 3.20 -6.59 -2.98
C PRO A 48 3.71 -7.43 -1.80
N LEU A 49 2.93 -7.45 -0.71
CA LEU A 49 3.36 -8.12 0.51
C LEU A 49 3.24 -9.64 0.36
N LYS A 50 4.29 -10.34 0.78
CA LYS A 50 4.35 -11.81 0.79
C LYS A 50 3.76 -12.34 2.08
N VAL A 51 2.84 -13.29 2.01
CA VAL A 51 2.35 -13.99 3.20
C VAL A 51 3.25 -15.20 3.46
N LEU A 52 3.86 -15.22 4.63
CA LEU A 52 4.77 -16.27 5.10
C LEU A 52 4.21 -16.87 6.39
N VAL A 53 4.67 -18.07 6.76
CA VAL A 53 4.22 -18.76 7.97
C VAL A 53 5.40 -18.97 8.90
N ASP A 54 5.26 -18.53 10.15
CA ASP A 54 6.12 -18.95 11.24
C ASP A 54 5.60 -20.28 11.78
N GLU A 55 6.29 -21.37 11.44
CA GLU A 55 5.89 -22.73 11.84
C GLU A 55 5.98 -22.95 13.36
N GLU A 56 6.91 -22.27 14.05
CA GLU A 56 7.09 -22.43 15.51
C GLU A 56 5.90 -21.86 16.28
N LYS A 57 5.34 -20.74 15.80
CA LYS A 57 4.15 -20.11 16.39
C LYS A 57 2.85 -20.49 15.70
N ALA A 58 2.92 -21.19 14.56
CA ALA A 58 1.79 -21.47 13.68
C ALA A 58 1.01 -20.18 13.33
N ARG A 59 1.73 -19.10 13.01
CA ARG A 59 1.16 -17.79 12.70
C ARG A 59 1.69 -17.24 11.39
N GLU A 60 0.80 -16.65 10.60
CA GLU A 60 1.18 -15.92 9.38
C GLU A 60 1.87 -14.60 9.73
N PHE A 61 2.77 -14.16 8.86
CA PHE A 61 3.38 -12.83 8.89
C PHE A 61 3.64 -12.31 7.48
N LEU A 62 3.91 -11.01 7.37
CA LEU A 62 4.12 -10.33 6.09
C LEU A 62 5.61 -10.11 5.84
N GLY A 63 6.07 -10.53 4.67
CA GLY A 63 7.41 -10.30 4.14
C GLY A 63 7.43 -9.10 3.20
N CYS A 64 8.43 -8.25 3.40
CA CYS A 64 8.80 -7.11 2.56
C CYS A 64 10.32 -6.91 2.66
N ASP A 65 10.87 -5.93 1.94
CA ASP A 65 12.33 -5.70 1.95
C ASP A 65 12.85 -5.25 3.33
N TYR A 66 12.03 -4.59 4.16
CA TYR A 66 12.43 -4.13 5.50
C TYR A 66 12.64 -5.24 6.54
N ASN A 67 12.14 -6.46 6.29
CA ASN A 67 12.40 -7.62 7.15
C ASN A 67 13.10 -8.76 6.41
N ARG A 68 13.69 -8.47 5.26
CA ARG A 68 14.37 -9.45 4.40
C ARG A 68 15.88 -9.39 4.62
N ASP A 69 16.52 -10.56 4.59
CA ASP A 69 17.96 -10.70 4.44
C ASP A 69 18.24 -11.92 3.54
N GLY A 70 18.88 -11.67 2.39
CA GLY A 70 18.95 -12.64 1.30
C GLY A 70 17.56 -13.11 0.87
N ASP A 71 17.29 -14.41 0.97
CA ASP A 71 15.98 -15.00 0.67
C ASP A 71 15.16 -15.36 1.91
N SER A 72 15.61 -14.92 3.09
CA SER A 72 14.94 -15.17 4.36
C SER A 72 14.31 -13.91 4.93
N PHE A 73 13.23 -14.08 5.69
CA PHE A 73 12.45 -13.00 6.29
C PHE A 73 12.36 -13.18 7.79
N ARG A 74 12.61 -12.10 8.55
CA ARG A 74 12.48 -12.09 10.01
C ARG A 74 11.01 -12.16 10.40
N SER A 75 10.64 -13.19 11.16
CA SER A 75 9.31 -13.30 11.76
C SER A 75 9.16 -12.32 12.93
N PRO A 76 8.04 -11.58 13.02
CA PRO A 76 7.76 -10.71 14.16
C PRO A 76 7.40 -11.50 15.42
N TRP A 77 7.13 -12.80 15.31
CA TRP A 77 6.70 -13.65 16.42
C TRP A 77 7.89 -14.29 17.14
N THR A 78 8.78 -14.93 16.40
CA THR A 78 9.96 -15.61 16.93
C THR A 78 11.21 -14.76 16.91
N ASN A 79 11.24 -13.68 16.12
CA ASN A 79 12.43 -12.88 15.81
C ASN A 79 13.51 -13.64 15.02
N ASN A 80 13.18 -14.80 14.45
CA ASN A 80 14.09 -15.60 13.63
C ASN A 80 13.84 -15.34 12.15
N TYR A 81 14.91 -15.44 11.35
CA TYR A 81 14.81 -15.44 9.89
C TYR A 81 14.36 -16.82 9.39
N LEU A 82 13.39 -16.82 8.48
CA LEU A 82 12.76 -18.00 7.90
C LEU A 82 12.73 -17.87 6.36
N PRO A 83 12.88 -18.98 5.59
CA PRO A 83 12.97 -20.36 6.06
C PRO A 83 14.36 -20.72 6.61
N GLU A 84 15.41 -20.01 6.20
CA GLU A 84 16.79 -20.30 6.62
C GLU A 84 17.25 -19.28 7.69
N PRO A 85 17.88 -19.74 8.78
CA PRO A 85 18.45 -18.83 9.75
C PRO A 85 19.68 -18.14 9.16
N VAL A 86 19.62 -16.82 9.07
CA VAL A 86 20.72 -15.95 8.62
C VAL A 86 21.13 -14.98 9.73
N PRO A 87 22.39 -14.50 9.78
CA PRO A 87 22.86 -13.52 10.75
C PRO A 87 22.39 -12.10 10.41
N GLY A 88 21.12 -11.95 10.05
CA GLY A 88 20.52 -10.69 9.63
C GLY A 88 20.30 -9.72 10.79
N PRO A 89 20.05 -8.43 10.49
CA PRO A 89 19.87 -7.40 11.50
C PRO A 89 18.64 -7.67 12.39
N THR A 90 18.82 -7.55 13.70
CA THR A 90 17.74 -7.65 14.68
C THR A 90 17.67 -6.39 15.54
N PRO A 91 16.47 -5.92 15.92
CA PRO A 91 16.33 -4.74 16.76
C PRO A 91 16.98 -4.94 18.14
N SER A 92 17.40 -3.84 18.77
CA SER A 92 17.88 -3.83 20.15
C SER A 92 16.82 -4.40 21.11
N PRO A 93 17.21 -4.99 22.28
CA PRO A 93 16.26 -5.64 23.18
C PRO A 93 15.10 -4.73 23.62
N ARG A 94 15.39 -3.44 23.89
CA ARG A 94 14.39 -2.43 24.24
C ARG A 94 13.43 -2.16 23.07
N LEU A 95 13.96 -2.07 21.85
CA LEU A 95 13.14 -1.83 20.66
C LEU A 95 12.29 -3.06 20.31
N ARG A 96 12.83 -4.27 20.52
CA ARG A 96 12.07 -5.53 20.35
C ARG A 96 10.87 -5.63 21.28
N GLU A 97 10.98 -5.18 22.53
CA GLU A 97 9.83 -5.11 23.45
C GLU A 97 8.72 -4.19 22.93
N LEU A 98 9.08 -3.06 22.31
CA LEU A 98 8.13 -2.16 21.66
C LEU A 98 7.54 -2.78 20.39
N GLU A 99 8.35 -3.46 19.57
CA GLU A 99 7.92 -4.17 18.36
C GLU A 99 6.86 -5.22 18.68
N ILE A 100 7.04 -6.00 19.74
CA ILE A 100 6.05 -7.02 20.18
C ILE A 100 4.72 -6.36 20.56
N GLN A 101 4.77 -5.24 21.30
CA GLN A 101 3.57 -4.53 21.72
C GLN A 101 2.85 -3.86 20.53
N LEU A 102 3.61 -3.29 19.58
CA LEU A 102 3.05 -2.74 18.35
C LEU A 102 2.40 -3.83 17.49
N ASN A 103 3.01 -5.01 17.37
CA ASN A 103 2.39 -6.14 16.66
C ASN A 103 1.04 -6.52 17.29
N ALA A 104 0.95 -6.58 18.62
CA ALA A 104 -0.32 -6.87 19.30
C ALA A 104 -1.37 -5.77 19.09
N ALA A 105 -0.96 -4.50 19.13
CA ALA A 105 -1.84 -3.36 18.89
C ALA A 105 -2.35 -3.35 17.44
N PHE A 106 -1.48 -3.59 16.46
CA PHE A 106 -1.84 -3.59 15.05
C PHE A 106 -2.60 -4.84 14.61
N ASP A 107 -2.44 -5.98 15.28
CA ASP A 107 -3.31 -7.15 15.07
C ASP A 107 -4.75 -6.84 15.51
N THR A 108 -4.92 -6.08 16.60
CA THR A 108 -6.23 -5.58 17.03
C THR A 108 -6.80 -4.56 16.06
N TYR A 109 -5.98 -3.61 15.58
CA TYR A 109 -6.36 -2.64 14.55
C TYR A 109 -6.85 -3.33 13.27
N ARG A 110 -6.07 -4.31 12.78
CA ARG A 110 -6.40 -5.15 11.62
C ARG A 110 -7.74 -5.82 11.81
N GLU A 111 -7.98 -6.44 12.96
CA GLU A 111 -9.26 -7.11 13.22
C GLU A 111 -10.45 -6.13 13.17
N MET A 112 -10.31 -4.94 13.78
CA MET A 112 -11.37 -3.93 13.84
C MET A 112 -11.70 -3.31 12.47
N TYR A 113 -10.69 -3.09 11.62
CA TYR A 113 -10.86 -2.39 10.35
C TYR A 113 -10.99 -3.31 9.12
N PHE A 114 -10.37 -4.49 9.17
CA PHE A 114 -10.28 -5.41 8.03
C PHE A 114 -11.02 -6.72 8.25
N GLU A 115 -11.44 -7.06 9.47
CA GLU A 115 -12.17 -8.31 9.79
C GLU A 115 -11.48 -9.54 9.19
N GLY A 116 -10.17 -9.68 9.45
CA GLY A 116 -9.31 -10.73 8.89
C GLY A 116 -8.06 -10.17 8.19
N GLY A 117 -7.44 -10.98 7.34
CA GLY A 117 -6.13 -10.66 6.74
C GLY A 117 -4.98 -10.88 7.70
N VAL A 118 -3.80 -10.38 7.34
CA VAL A 118 -2.55 -10.51 8.11
C VAL A 118 -1.98 -9.13 8.36
N SER A 119 -1.33 -8.94 9.51
CA SER A 119 -0.57 -7.72 9.83
C SER A 119 0.78 -8.07 10.44
N SER A 120 1.78 -7.24 10.22
CA SER A 120 3.10 -7.40 10.83
C SER A 120 3.76 -6.05 11.04
N VAL A 121 4.51 -5.92 12.13
CA VAL A 121 5.28 -4.71 12.43
C VAL A 121 6.73 -5.07 12.66
N TYR A 122 7.63 -4.34 12.01
CA TYR A 122 9.08 -4.49 12.17
C TYR A 122 9.69 -3.14 12.52
N LEU A 123 10.58 -3.11 13.50
CA LEU A 123 11.35 -1.95 13.90
C LEU A 123 12.84 -2.23 13.70
N TRP A 124 13.59 -1.16 13.48
CA TRP A 124 15.06 -1.18 13.46
C TRP A 124 15.61 0.11 14.07
N ASP A 125 16.75 -0.01 14.74
CA ASP A 125 17.45 1.12 15.33
C ASP A 125 18.05 1.98 14.21
N LEU A 126 18.03 3.31 14.37
CA LEU A 126 18.63 4.25 13.41
C LEU A 126 20.06 4.68 13.78
N ASP A 127 20.42 4.49 15.05
CA ASP A 127 21.75 4.82 15.57
C ASP A 127 22.48 3.54 15.99
N ASP A 128 23.73 3.39 15.54
CA ASP A 128 24.59 2.24 15.90
C ASP A 128 25.00 2.25 17.39
N GLU A 129 24.96 3.42 18.04
CA GLU A 129 25.23 3.57 19.46
C GLU A 129 24.06 4.26 20.17
N PRO A 130 23.42 3.62 21.17
CA PRO A 130 22.40 4.28 21.99
C PRO A 130 23.05 5.34 22.88
N GLN A 131 23.25 6.54 22.34
CA GLN A 131 23.77 7.68 23.07
C GLN A 131 22.66 8.33 23.91
N GLY A 132 22.35 7.70 25.05
CA GLY A 132 21.48 8.27 26.08
C GLY A 132 20.18 7.51 26.31
N LYS A 133 19.18 8.20 26.88
CA LYS A 133 17.86 7.63 27.17
C LYS A 133 16.92 7.65 25.96
N GLU A 134 17.21 8.52 25.00
CA GLU A 134 16.39 8.79 23.84
C GLU A 134 16.52 7.67 22.81
N MET A 135 15.41 7.33 22.17
CA MET A 135 15.35 6.34 21.10
C MET A 135 15.18 7.02 19.74
N ASN A 136 16.09 6.72 18.82
CA ASN A 136 15.91 6.97 17.39
C ASN A 136 15.74 5.63 16.70
N PHE A 137 14.57 5.42 16.11
CA PHE A 137 14.25 4.16 15.45
C PHE A 137 13.32 4.42 14.27
N ALA A 138 13.29 3.47 13.37
CA ALA A 138 12.31 3.43 12.30
C ALA A 138 11.57 2.10 12.36
N GLY A 139 10.49 2.03 11.61
CA GLY A 139 9.70 0.83 11.52
C GLY A 139 8.78 0.83 10.32
N VAL A 140 8.21 -0.33 10.06
CA VAL A 140 7.16 -0.50 9.07
C VAL A 140 5.98 -1.23 9.70
N VAL A 141 4.78 -0.71 9.48
CA VAL A 141 3.52 -1.40 9.77
C VAL A 141 2.95 -1.91 8.44
N LEU A 142 2.66 -3.19 8.40
CA LEU A 142 2.17 -3.90 7.23
C LEU A 142 0.78 -4.45 7.49
N VAL A 143 -0.12 -4.29 6.53
CA VAL A 143 -1.44 -4.95 6.54
C VAL A 143 -1.72 -5.49 5.15
N LYS A 144 -2.14 -6.76 5.07
CA LYS A 144 -2.59 -7.39 3.84
C LYS A 144 -3.96 -8.01 4.04
N LYS A 145 -4.92 -7.64 3.21
CA LYS A 145 -6.24 -8.30 3.13
C LYS A 145 -6.48 -8.75 1.71
N THR A 146 -6.71 -10.05 1.55
CA THR A 146 -7.13 -10.63 0.27
C THR A 146 -8.62 -10.93 0.30
N LEU A 147 -9.26 -10.70 -0.83
CA LEU A 147 -10.63 -11.08 -1.13
C LEU A 147 -10.58 -12.15 -2.21
N GLN A 148 -10.93 -13.38 -1.85
CA GLN A 148 -11.04 -14.47 -2.82
C GLN A 148 -12.41 -14.43 -3.49
N SER A 149 -12.45 -14.71 -4.80
CA SER A 149 -13.72 -14.87 -5.51
C SER A 149 -14.49 -16.07 -4.92
N GLN A 150 -15.77 -15.88 -4.62
CA GLN A 150 -16.61 -16.94 -4.07
C GLN A 150 -16.85 -18.03 -5.11
N SER A 151 -16.50 -19.27 -4.75
CA SER A 151 -16.76 -20.43 -5.59
C SER A 151 -18.26 -20.58 -5.88
N GLY A 152 -18.60 -20.71 -7.17
CA GLY A 152 -19.98 -20.85 -7.63
C GLY A 152 -20.74 -19.55 -7.88
N VAL A 153 -20.14 -18.38 -7.62
CA VAL A 153 -20.69 -17.06 -7.99
C VAL A 153 -19.80 -16.43 -9.07
N PRO A 154 -20.15 -16.53 -10.37
CA PRO A 154 -19.29 -16.12 -11.48
C PRO A 154 -18.85 -14.65 -11.47
N THR A 155 -19.53 -13.81 -10.70
CA THR A 155 -19.29 -12.36 -10.62
C THR A 155 -18.73 -11.90 -9.28
N ALA A 156 -18.45 -12.83 -8.38
CA ALA A 156 -17.91 -12.47 -7.07
C ALA A 156 -16.57 -11.76 -7.28
N PRO A 157 -16.41 -10.53 -6.77
CA PRO A 157 -15.17 -9.79 -6.93
C PRO A 157 -14.04 -10.51 -6.20
N ALA A 158 -12.85 -10.43 -6.78
CA ALA A 158 -11.60 -10.76 -6.13
C ALA A 158 -10.78 -9.47 -5.95
N GLY A 159 -9.79 -9.51 -5.06
CA GLY A 159 -8.89 -8.39 -4.92
C GLY A 159 -7.89 -8.54 -3.78
N SER A 160 -6.97 -7.60 -3.70
CA SER A 160 -6.04 -7.47 -2.60
C SER A 160 -5.89 -6.02 -2.19
N TRP A 161 -5.70 -5.83 -0.89
CA TRP A 161 -5.32 -4.58 -0.27
C TRP A 161 -4.00 -4.83 0.46
N ASP A 162 -2.99 -4.01 0.16
CA ASP A 162 -1.67 -4.06 0.75
C ASP A 162 -1.33 -2.65 1.27
N SER A 163 -1.14 -2.52 2.58
CA SER A 163 -0.71 -1.27 3.24
C SER A 163 0.71 -1.41 3.76
N LEU A 164 1.55 -0.43 3.43
CA LEU A 164 2.92 -0.27 3.91
C LEU A 164 3.06 1.10 4.55
N HIS A 165 3.29 1.15 5.85
CA HIS A 165 3.44 2.39 6.61
C HIS A 165 4.84 2.44 7.22
N VAL A 166 5.78 3.00 6.47
CA VAL A 166 7.16 3.19 6.88
C VAL A 166 7.26 4.48 7.67
N PHE A 167 7.79 4.42 8.88
CA PHE A 167 7.92 5.60 9.73
C PHE A 167 9.32 5.70 10.37
N GLU A 168 9.77 6.94 10.55
CA GLU A 168 10.93 7.30 11.33
C GLU A 168 10.46 8.02 12.59
N CYS A 169 11.08 7.72 13.73
CA CYS A 169 10.81 8.32 15.02
C CYS A 169 12.10 8.87 15.63
N HIS A 170 12.08 10.16 15.96
CA HIS A 170 13.16 10.83 16.68
C HIS A 170 12.65 11.40 18.00
N GLU A 171 13.06 10.80 19.12
CA GLU A 171 12.75 11.34 20.44
C GLU A 171 13.44 12.70 20.67
N ARG A 172 12.74 13.59 21.37
CA ARG A 172 13.18 14.96 21.73
C ARG A 172 12.66 15.29 23.12
N GLY A 173 13.33 14.79 24.16
CA GLY A 173 12.96 15.00 25.56
C GLY A 173 11.59 14.44 25.94
N ARG A 174 10.54 15.28 25.91
CA ARG A 174 9.14 14.92 26.26
C ARG A 174 8.21 14.85 25.05
N SER A 175 8.79 14.77 23.86
CA SER A 175 8.10 14.69 22.59
C SER A 175 8.88 13.77 21.65
N ALA A 176 8.25 13.33 20.58
CA ALA A 176 8.93 12.67 19.48
C ALA A 176 8.39 13.20 18.16
N LYS A 177 9.32 13.33 17.21
CA LYS A 177 9.03 13.68 15.82
C LYS A 177 8.82 12.40 15.05
N TYR A 178 7.68 12.29 14.37
CA TYR A 178 7.32 11.16 13.53
C TYR A 178 7.26 11.62 12.08
N LYS A 179 7.92 10.88 11.19
CA LYS A 179 7.82 11.04 9.74
C LYS A 179 7.28 9.74 9.17
N LEU A 180 6.08 9.78 8.62
CA LEU A 180 5.37 8.64 8.07
C LEU A 180 5.33 8.75 6.54
N THR A 181 5.77 7.70 5.86
CA THR A 181 5.53 7.45 4.44
C THR A 181 4.61 6.23 4.35
N SER A 182 3.44 6.41 3.75
CA SER A 182 2.45 5.34 3.60
C SER A 182 2.15 5.08 2.14
N THR A 183 2.24 3.82 1.75
CA THR A 183 1.84 3.31 0.43
C THR A 183 0.69 2.34 0.61
N VAL A 184 -0.38 2.51 -0.17
CA VAL A 184 -1.45 1.52 -0.31
C VAL A 184 -1.48 1.04 -1.74
N MET A 185 -1.44 -0.27 -1.93
CA MET A 185 -1.70 -0.94 -3.20
C MET A 185 -3.07 -1.60 -3.15
N LEU A 186 -3.84 -1.40 -4.21
CA LEU A 186 -5.18 -1.96 -4.35
C LEU A 186 -5.26 -2.67 -5.69
N VAL A 187 -5.73 -3.91 -5.67
CA VAL A 187 -6.14 -4.65 -6.86
C VAL A 187 -7.57 -5.10 -6.64
N LEU A 188 -8.44 -4.82 -7.60
CA LEU A 188 -9.82 -5.26 -7.63
C LEU A 188 -10.11 -5.88 -8.99
N GLU A 189 -10.69 -7.06 -8.98
CA GLU A 189 -11.03 -7.81 -10.17
C GLU A 189 -12.48 -8.25 -10.10
N THR A 190 -13.23 -8.04 -11.18
CA THR A 190 -14.61 -8.51 -11.28
C THR A 190 -14.89 -8.99 -12.70
N ALA A 191 -15.52 -10.15 -12.79
CA ALA A 191 -16.02 -10.67 -14.06
C ALA A 191 -17.33 -9.94 -14.42
N THR A 192 -17.47 -9.57 -15.69
CA THR A 192 -18.68 -8.92 -16.20
C THR A 192 -19.66 -9.96 -16.73
N LEU A 193 -20.94 -9.79 -16.40
CA LEU A 193 -22.04 -10.62 -16.89
C LEU A 193 -22.52 -10.28 -18.30
N ALA A 194 -21.88 -9.30 -18.95
CA ALA A 194 -22.33 -8.79 -20.21
C ALA A 194 -22.13 -9.84 -21.31
N LYS A 195 -23.16 -10.64 -21.59
CA LYS A 195 -23.29 -11.28 -22.90
C LYS A 195 -23.18 -10.14 -23.91
N ALA A 196 -22.17 -10.18 -24.77
CA ALA A 196 -22.09 -9.28 -25.90
C ALA A 196 -23.36 -9.50 -26.74
N GLU A 197 -24.37 -8.64 -26.57
CA GLU A 197 -25.56 -8.69 -27.40
C GLU A 197 -25.14 -8.32 -28.83
N ASN A 198 -24.91 -9.36 -29.64
CA ASN A 198 -24.89 -9.39 -31.10
C ASN A 198 -24.01 -8.35 -31.82
N LYS A 199 -22.75 -8.74 -32.12
CA LYS A 199 -22.01 -8.49 -33.39
C LYS A 199 -20.51 -8.89 -33.29
N GLY A 200 -20.20 -10.03 -32.70
CA GLY A 200 -18.87 -10.66 -32.72
C GLY A 200 -18.92 -12.03 -33.39
N PRO A 201 -17.79 -12.58 -33.87
CA PRO A 201 -17.75 -13.96 -34.40
C PRO A 201 -18.29 -14.93 -33.34
N GLU A 202 -19.05 -15.94 -33.78
CA GLU A 202 -19.97 -16.79 -33.00
C GLU A 202 -19.36 -17.58 -31.81
N ASP A 203 -18.07 -17.40 -31.51
CA ASP A 203 -17.31 -18.12 -30.47
C ASP A 203 -16.84 -17.26 -29.29
N SER A 204 -17.18 -15.97 -29.21
CA SER A 204 -16.82 -15.18 -28.02
C SER A 204 -17.80 -15.46 -26.88
N ASP A 205 -17.47 -16.45 -26.06
CA ASP A 205 -18.08 -16.68 -24.75
C ASP A 205 -18.06 -15.34 -23.98
N GLY A 206 -19.22 -14.69 -23.81
CA GLY A 206 -19.36 -13.27 -23.40
C GLY A 206 -18.96 -12.97 -21.96
N LYS A 207 -17.75 -13.37 -21.57
CA LYS A 207 -17.13 -13.19 -20.26
C LYS A 207 -16.08 -12.10 -20.42
N GLY A 208 -16.42 -10.87 -20.05
CA GLY A 208 -15.43 -9.81 -19.87
C GLY A 208 -14.90 -9.82 -18.43
N GLY A 209 -13.79 -9.12 -18.21
CA GLY A 209 -13.26 -8.85 -16.87
C GLY A 209 -12.91 -7.37 -16.76
N VAL A 210 -13.09 -6.81 -15.56
CA VAL A 210 -12.59 -5.50 -15.21
C VAL A 210 -11.59 -5.69 -14.09
N THR A 211 -10.34 -5.31 -14.36
CA THR A 211 -9.29 -5.20 -13.35
C THR A 211 -9.00 -3.73 -13.12
N LEU A 212 -9.09 -3.32 -11.87
CA LEU A 212 -8.78 -1.98 -11.42
C LEU A 212 -7.66 -2.08 -10.37
N SER A 213 -6.49 -1.56 -10.71
CA SER A 213 -5.28 -1.73 -9.92
C SER A 213 -4.44 -0.46 -9.87
N GLY A 214 -3.62 -0.35 -8.83
CA GLY A 214 -2.63 0.71 -8.67
C GLY A 214 -2.21 0.91 -7.23
N SER A 215 -1.38 1.94 -7.03
CA SER A 215 -0.85 2.30 -5.72
C SER A 215 -0.98 3.81 -5.47
N MET A 216 -0.97 4.19 -4.19
CA MET A 216 -0.94 5.58 -3.75
C MET A 216 0.02 5.72 -2.59
N THR A 217 0.96 6.66 -2.72
CA THR A 217 1.92 7.00 -1.66
C THR A 217 1.65 8.40 -1.11
N ARG A 218 1.70 8.54 0.21
CA ARG A 218 1.53 9.82 0.94
C ARG A 218 2.56 9.92 2.06
N GLN A 219 2.94 11.15 2.37
CA GLN A 219 3.85 11.46 3.47
C GLN A 219 3.21 12.42 4.46
N ALA A 220 3.55 12.28 5.73
CA ALA A 220 3.21 13.21 6.79
C ALA A 220 4.35 13.31 7.80
N GLU A 221 4.48 14.49 8.40
CA GLU A 221 5.41 14.74 9.48
C GLU A 221 4.64 15.40 10.63
N ILE A 222 4.81 14.89 11.85
CA ILE A 222 4.08 15.37 13.02
C ILE A 222 4.89 15.16 14.30
N ASP A 223 4.83 16.14 15.21
CA ASP A 223 5.38 16.04 16.55
C ASP A 223 4.26 15.66 17.53
N TYR A 224 4.48 14.63 18.35
CA TYR A 224 3.58 14.29 19.45
C TYR A 224 4.28 14.31 20.81
N PRO A 225 3.54 14.66 21.89
CA PRO A 225 4.02 14.46 23.24
C PRO A 225 4.35 12.99 23.52
N LEU A 226 5.44 12.78 24.26
CA LEU A 226 5.91 11.48 24.69
C LEU A 226 6.32 11.56 26.17
N THR A 227 5.41 11.14 27.05
CA THR A 227 5.66 11.10 28.49
C THR A 227 6.27 9.78 28.95
N THR A 228 5.98 8.71 28.22
CA THR A 228 6.48 7.34 28.46
C THR A 228 6.79 6.69 27.11
N PRO A 229 7.75 5.75 27.04
CA PRO A 229 8.05 5.02 25.81
C PRO A 229 6.84 4.29 25.21
N GLN A 230 5.93 3.80 26.05
CA GLN A 230 4.69 3.15 25.61
C GLN A 230 3.77 4.11 24.83
N GLY A 231 3.94 5.43 24.99
CA GLY A 231 3.22 6.44 24.22
C GLY A 231 3.46 6.35 22.71
N HIS A 232 4.58 5.76 22.27
CA HIS A 232 4.83 5.49 20.85
C HIS A 232 3.72 4.64 20.23
N ILE A 233 3.18 3.65 20.95
CA ILE A 233 2.14 2.76 20.42
C ILE A 233 0.90 3.57 20.02
N SER A 234 0.43 4.43 20.93
CA SER A 234 -0.73 5.28 20.66
C SER A 234 -0.46 6.34 19.59
N ASN A 235 0.75 6.91 19.59
CA ASN A 235 1.13 7.95 18.63
C ASN A 235 1.22 7.37 17.22
N ILE A 236 1.95 6.27 17.04
CA ILE A 236 2.09 5.57 15.75
C ILE A 236 0.72 5.08 15.26
N GLY A 237 -0.06 4.43 16.13
CA GLY A 237 -1.40 3.95 15.80
C GLY A 237 -2.30 5.06 15.24
N ARG A 238 -2.31 6.24 15.89
CA ARG A 238 -3.11 7.38 15.44
C ARG A 238 -2.67 7.92 14.06
N ILE A 239 -1.37 8.07 13.83
CA ILE A 239 -0.88 8.62 12.55
C ILE A 239 -1.19 7.64 11.41
N VAL A 240 -1.01 6.34 11.64
CA VAL A 240 -1.33 5.29 10.67
C VAL A 240 -2.81 5.27 10.37
N GLU A 241 -3.67 5.24 11.39
CA GLU A 241 -5.13 5.27 11.25
C GLU A 241 -5.61 6.50 10.46
N ASP A 242 -5.17 7.71 10.86
CA ASP A 242 -5.54 8.95 10.19
C ASP A 242 -5.08 8.98 8.72
N MET A 243 -3.89 8.46 8.43
CA MET A 243 -3.35 8.41 7.07
C MET A 243 -4.10 7.40 6.22
N GLU A 244 -4.35 6.19 6.74
CA GLU A 244 -5.04 5.13 6.01
C GLU A 244 -6.49 5.52 5.69
N ILE A 245 -7.20 6.15 6.63
CA ILE A 245 -8.55 6.68 6.38
C ILE A 245 -8.55 7.71 5.24
N LYS A 246 -7.58 8.64 5.24
CA LYS A 246 -7.43 9.65 4.17
C LYS A 246 -7.15 8.99 2.82
N MET A 247 -6.19 8.06 2.79
CA MET A 247 -5.82 7.35 1.55
C MET A 247 -6.98 6.51 1.01
N ARG A 248 -7.71 5.78 1.87
CA ARG A 248 -8.90 5.02 1.48
C ARG A 248 -9.96 5.90 0.82
N ASN A 249 -10.23 7.08 1.38
CA ASN A 249 -11.20 8.01 0.80
C ASN A 249 -10.73 8.53 -0.57
N LEU A 250 -9.43 8.83 -0.71
CA LEU A 250 -8.84 9.26 -1.99
C LEU A 250 -8.87 8.16 -3.04
N LEU A 251 -8.51 6.93 -2.66
CA LEU A 251 -8.58 5.75 -3.53
C LEU A 251 -10.01 5.58 -4.05
N SER A 252 -11.01 5.60 -3.17
CA SER A 252 -12.42 5.50 -3.58
C SER A 252 -12.82 6.57 -4.63
N ALA A 253 -12.45 7.83 -4.40
CA ALA A 253 -12.76 8.92 -5.32
C ALA A 253 -12.07 8.78 -6.70
N VAL A 254 -10.81 8.33 -6.72
CA VAL A 254 -10.06 8.15 -7.97
C VAL A 254 -10.51 6.89 -8.71
N TYR A 255 -10.58 5.77 -8.01
CA TYR A 255 -10.82 4.43 -8.56
C TYR A 255 -12.25 4.27 -9.08
N PHE A 256 -13.24 4.84 -8.40
CA PHE A 256 -14.66 4.68 -8.80
C PHE A 256 -15.28 5.95 -9.38
N GLY A 257 -14.67 7.11 -9.13
CA GLY A 257 -15.09 8.38 -9.73
C GLY A 257 -14.38 8.62 -11.06
N LYS A 258 -13.08 8.96 -11.00
CA LYS A 258 -12.33 9.41 -12.20
C LYS A 258 -12.26 8.37 -13.32
N THR A 259 -12.02 7.10 -12.99
CA THR A 259 -11.94 6.05 -14.03
C THR A 259 -13.28 5.88 -14.75
N LYS A 260 -14.39 5.92 -14.01
CA LYS A 260 -15.74 5.85 -14.53
C LYS A 260 -16.05 7.05 -15.43
N ASP A 261 -15.65 8.25 -15.04
CA ASP A 261 -15.83 9.46 -15.83
C ASP A 261 -15.08 9.35 -17.17
N VAL A 262 -13.80 8.94 -17.14
CA VAL A 262 -12.99 8.73 -18.35
C VAL A 262 -13.63 7.69 -19.27
N ILE A 263 -14.09 6.55 -18.74
CA ILE A 263 -14.76 5.51 -19.55
C ILE A 263 -16.05 6.04 -20.19
N ASN A 264 -16.85 6.81 -19.43
CA ASN A 264 -18.10 7.40 -19.93
C ASN A 264 -17.88 8.53 -20.94
N ASP A 265 -16.71 9.17 -20.92
CA ASP A 265 -16.29 10.14 -21.93
C ASP A 265 -15.86 9.46 -23.23
N LEU A 266 -15.19 8.31 -23.15
CA LEU A 266 -14.80 7.53 -24.33
C LEU A 266 -16.01 6.92 -25.04
N ARG A 267 -17.00 6.42 -24.27
CA ARG A 267 -18.21 5.83 -24.84
C ARG A 267 -19.42 6.08 -23.92
N SER A 268 -20.26 7.03 -24.29
CA SER A 268 -21.53 7.24 -23.63
C SER A 268 -22.62 6.36 -24.24
N GLN A 269 -23.43 5.72 -23.39
CA GLN A 269 -24.63 5.00 -23.83
C GLN A 269 -25.77 5.95 -24.19
N SER A 270 -25.81 7.12 -23.55
CA SER A 270 -26.68 8.22 -23.98
C SER A 270 -26.08 8.87 -25.22
N GLY A 271 -26.90 9.18 -26.22
CA GLY A 271 -26.45 9.90 -27.41
C GLY A 271 -25.76 11.22 -27.03
N LEU A 272 -24.78 11.65 -27.84
CA LEU A 272 -23.98 12.86 -27.60
C LEU A 272 -24.86 14.11 -27.33
N GLU A 273 -26.00 14.19 -28.01
CA GLU A 273 -26.98 15.27 -27.85
C GLU A 273 -27.63 15.33 -26.46
N ALA A 274 -27.89 14.17 -25.84
CA ALA A 274 -28.48 14.11 -24.51
C ALA A 274 -27.49 14.60 -23.44
N LYS A 275 -26.21 14.19 -23.57
CA LYS A 275 -25.13 14.65 -22.69
C LYS A 275 -24.89 16.17 -22.85
N SER A 276 -24.85 16.65 -24.08
CA SER A 276 -24.74 18.09 -24.38
C SER A 276 -25.89 18.92 -23.77
N LYS A 277 -27.13 18.43 -23.86
CA LYS A 277 -28.28 19.08 -23.22
C LYS A 277 -28.17 19.09 -21.70
N GLU A 278 -27.70 18.01 -21.07
CA GLU A 278 -27.51 17.95 -19.63
C GLU A 278 -26.42 18.93 -19.15
N ASP A 279 -25.30 19.02 -19.87
CA ASP A 279 -24.21 19.94 -19.55
C ASP A 279 -24.65 21.40 -19.68
N LEU A 280 -25.42 21.74 -20.73
CA LEU A 280 -26.04 23.06 -20.88
C LEU A 280 -26.98 23.38 -19.72
N LEU A 281 -27.79 22.41 -19.28
CA LEU A 281 -28.71 22.57 -18.16
C LEU A 281 -27.97 22.76 -16.83
N ARG A 282 -26.87 22.03 -16.61
CA ARG A 282 -25.98 22.18 -15.45
C ARG A 282 -25.32 23.56 -15.44
N ALA A 283 -24.83 24.04 -16.58
CA ALA A 283 -24.25 25.38 -16.71
C ALA A 283 -25.29 26.48 -16.44
N GLU A 284 -26.51 26.33 -16.94
CA GLU A 284 -27.61 27.27 -16.72
C GLU A 284 -28.01 27.32 -15.23
N LEU A 285 -28.12 26.16 -14.57
CA LEU A 285 -28.42 26.06 -13.14
C LEU A 285 -27.31 26.67 -12.28
N ALA A 286 -26.04 26.40 -12.61
CA ALA A 286 -24.89 26.99 -11.92
C ALA A 286 -24.87 28.52 -12.08
N GLY A 287 -25.17 29.03 -13.27
CA GLY A 287 -25.32 30.47 -13.51
C GLY A 287 -26.46 31.10 -12.72
N LYS A 288 -27.63 30.44 -12.65
CA LYS A 288 -28.80 30.92 -11.88
C LYS A 288 -28.59 30.85 -10.36
N LEU A 289 -27.82 29.88 -9.87
CA LEU A 289 -27.45 29.78 -8.44
C LEU A 289 -26.35 30.78 -8.08
N GLY A 290 -25.38 31.03 -8.97
CA GLY A 290 -24.35 32.05 -8.80
C GLY A 290 -24.89 33.48 -8.85
N GLY A 291 -25.95 33.72 -9.64
CA GLY A 291 -26.67 34.99 -9.70
C GLY A 291 -27.69 35.22 -8.59
N ARG A 292 -27.83 34.29 -7.64
CA ARG A 292 -28.72 34.40 -6.47
C ARG A 292 -28.02 34.91 -5.20
N LYS A 293 -26.83 35.49 -5.34
CA LYS A 293 -26.18 36.27 -4.27
C LYS A 293 -26.66 37.71 -4.27
#